data_AF-A0A931TPR9-F1
#
_entry.id   AF-A0A931TPR9-F1
#
_cell.length_a   1.000
_cell.length_b   1.000
_cell.length_c   1.000
_cell.angle_alpha   90.00
_cell.angle_beta   90.00
_cell.angle_gamma   90.00
#
_symmetry.space_group_name_H-M   'P 1'
#
loop_
_entity.id
_entity.type
_entity.pdbx_description
1 polymer ?
#
loop_
_entity_poly.entity_id
_entity_poly.type
_entity_poly.pdbx_seq_one_letter_code
_entity_poly.pdbx_strand_id
1 'polypeptide(L)'
;MAFVKYFIFCFFTSITYSQISFFKKLINEESDRAEGAVQLPDSSYLITGSSSSYLPSNKQCFILKIDSLGNVKWSKDYGGSEADKGRRIFYVPNDGVYVFGQTNSFGANFFDIYVFKTDFEGNLLWENIIGGVGYEDIYDAVILKDTSFILVGESTSNSNEDENVYILRVNRFGQKIWDKNIDNYGVDRAMSIKMYNDTTAFIVGESYQNVWQKTFGFLSKMHINGTIDWTKYYENKDKLVFNDMNIKNDTIRIAGYTKDYFENEHKNLYLSSHDINGETILINIEYRYYAVSCEFIENYENDFLILRAMEGEAEFIYNYGLDAKAYRYNGDLYFLSVYFDLSYLYEDVINDVISTSDGGILYVGYATNPYDGGENVLIMKIAKGNNFQSYISRNL
;
A
#
# COMPACT_ATOMS: atom_id res chain seq x y z
N MET A 1 32.35 62.59 22.97
CA MET A 1 31.13 61.81 23.28
C MET A 1 31.10 60.61 22.35
N ALA A 2 31.30 59.41 22.89
CA ALA A 2 31.35 58.17 22.14
C ALA A 2 29.91 57.67 21.87
N PHE A 3 29.59 57.37 20.60
CA PHE A 3 28.38 56.65 20.24
C PHE A 3 28.67 55.15 20.27
N VAL A 4 28.16 54.46 21.28
CA VAL A 4 28.12 52.99 21.31
C VAL A 4 26.96 52.54 20.42
N LYS A 5 27.26 51.87 19.32
CA LYS A 5 26.26 51.19 18.48
C LYS A 5 25.96 49.82 19.11
N TYR A 6 24.73 49.61 19.55
CA TYR A 6 24.21 48.28 19.84
C TYR A 6 23.77 47.63 18.53
N PHE A 7 24.37 46.50 18.16
CA PHE A 7 23.83 45.60 17.15
C PHE A 7 23.16 44.42 17.86
N ILE A 8 21.87 44.24 17.59
CA ILE A 8 21.07 43.12 18.08
C ILE A 8 21.45 41.88 17.27
N PHE A 9 21.90 40.82 17.95
CA PHE A 9 22.05 39.49 17.35
C PHE A 9 20.68 38.81 17.35
N CYS A 10 20.05 38.69 16.18
CA CYS A 10 18.92 37.79 16.00
C CYS A 10 19.45 36.36 15.85
N PHE A 11 19.31 35.55 16.90
CA PHE A 11 19.49 34.10 16.79
C PHE A 11 18.27 33.53 16.06
N PHE A 12 18.43 33.16 14.79
CA PHE A 12 17.57 32.16 14.18
C PHE A 12 17.93 30.82 14.81
N THR A 13 17.15 30.34 15.78
CA THR A 13 17.20 28.94 16.16
C THR A 13 16.62 28.14 15.01
N SER A 14 17.46 27.59 14.14
CA SER A 14 17.06 26.49 13.30
C SER A 14 16.68 25.34 14.23
N ILE A 15 15.39 25.03 14.33
CA ILE A 15 14.95 23.78 14.92
C ILE A 15 15.44 22.69 13.96
N THR A 16 16.59 22.10 14.27
CA THR A 16 17.02 20.88 13.61
C THR A 16 16.12 19.77 14.14
N TYR A 17 15.12 19.36 13.35
CA TYR A 17 14.43 18.11 13.64
C TYR A 17 15.47 17.00 13.52
N SER A 18 15.74 16.32 14.64
CA SER A 18 16.56 15.11 14.61
C SER A 18 15.85 14.10 13.72
N GLN A 19 16.56 13.65 12.70
CA GLN A 19 16.09 12.64 11.76
C GLN A 19 16.04 11.29 12.47
N ILE A 20 14.84 10.79 12.74
CA ILE A 20 14.65 9.54 13.48
C ILE A 20 14.42 8.40 12.48
N SER A 21 15.26 7.37 12.60
CA SER A 21 15.02 6.07 12.00
C SER A 21 14.83 5.05 13.11
N PHE A 22 13.96 4.07 12.90
CA PHE A 22 13.79 2.95 13.83
C PHE A 22 13.35 1.69 13.07
N PHE A 23 13.57 0.54 13.71
CA PHE A 23 13.06 -0.76 13.29
C PHE A 23 12.37 -1.39 14.49
N LYS A 24 11.14 -1.87 14.31
CA LYS A 24 10.36 -2.57 15.33
C LYS A 24 9.76 -3.83 14.72
N LYS A 25 10.07 -4.96 15.36
CA LYS A 25 9.33 -6.21 15.21
C LYS A 25 8.47 -6.36 16.46
N LEU A 26 7.16 -6.42 16.29
CA LEU A 26 6.24 -6.71 17.39
C LEU A 26 5.99 -8.21 17.38
N ILE A 27 6.63 -8.91 18.31
CA ILE A 27 6.60 -10.37 18.40
C ILE A 27 5.51 -10.80 19.38
N ASN A 28 4.70 -11.75 18.95
CA ASN A 28 3.83 -12.59 19.77
C ASN A 28 3.88 -14.03 19.25
N GLU A 29 3.38 -14.99 20.04
CA GLU A 29 3.38 -16.42 19.68
C GLU A 29 2.34 -16.78 18.59
N GLU A 30 1.83 -15.77 17.89
CA GLU A 30 0.62 -15.77 17.08
C GLU A 30 0.90 -15.02 15.75
N SER A 31 -0.04 -14.97 14.82
CA SER A 31 0.21 -14.39 13.48
C SER A 31 -0.34 -12.97 13.35
N ASP A 32 0.57 -12.03 13.11
CA ASP A 32 0.30 -10.60 12.99
C ASP A 32 0.87 -10.00 11.69
N ARG A 33 0.04 -9.23 10.98
CA ARG A 33 0.41 -8.51 9.75
C ARG A 33 0.01 -7.06 9.84
N ALA A 34 0.92 -6.13 9.50
CA ALA A 34 0.54 -4.75 9.22
C ALA A 34 0.29 -4.56 7.71
N GLU A 35 -0.68 -3.73 7.36
CA GLU A 35 -1.20 -3.61 6.00
C GLU A 35 -1.38 -2.16 5.53
N GLY A 36 -1.54 -1.22 6.46
CA GLY A 36 -1.72 0.20 6.12
C GLY A 36 -1.22 1.10 7.22
N ALA A 37 -0.72 2.28 6.86
CA ALA A 37 -0.22 3.28 7.80
C ALA A 37 -0.69 4.70 7.46
N VAL A 38 -0.80 5.55 8.49
CA VAL A 38 -0.99 6.99 8.31
C VAL A 38 -0.24 7.76 9.39
N GLN A 39 0.36 8.89 9.02
CA GLN A 39 0.99 9.80 9.97
C GLN A 39 -0.01 10.83 10.51
N LEU A 40 0.05 11.10 11.81
CA LEU A 40 -0.71 12.13 12.51
C LEU A 40 0.05 13.47 12.60
N PRO A 41 -0.62 14.60 12.86
CA PRO A 41 0.03 15.92 12.93
C PRO A 41 1.11 16.05 14.02
N ASP A 42 1.05 15.22 15.06
CA ASP A 42 2.05 15.15 16.14
C ASP A 42 3.26 14.28 15.77
N SER A 43 3.38 13.86 14.50
CA SER A 43 4.40 12.94 13.98
C SER A 43 4.34 11.52 14.52
N SER A 44 3.27 11.16 15.26
CA SER A 44 2.94 9.77 15.58
C SER A 44 2.32 9.06 14.37
N TYR A 45 2.22 7.75 14.44
CA TYR A 45 1.70 6.93 13.35
C TYR A 45 0.59 6.00 13.85
N LEU A 46 -0.40 5.79 13.01
CA LEU A 46 -1.39 4.74 13.15
C LEU A 46 -1.10 3.67 12.10
N ILE A 47 -1.10 2.41 12.52
CA ILE A 47 -0.93 1.24 11.67
C ILE A 47 -2.17 0.37 11.80
N THR A 48 -2.68 -0.16 10.69
CA THR A 48 -3.76 -1.14 10.67
C THR A 48 -3.28 -2.47 10.11
N GLY A 49 -3.99 -3.55 10.42
CA GLY A 49 -3.65 -4.88 9.93
C GLY A 49 -4.56 -5.97 10.49
N SER A 50 -4.03 -7.18 10.58
CA SER A 50 -4.68 -8.36 11.19
C SER A 50 -3.76 -9.02 12.22
N SER A 51 -4.32 -9.59 13.29
CA SER A 51 -3.59 -10.20 14.39
C SER A 51 -4.42 -11.32 15.03
N SER A 52 -3.88 -12.54 15.16
CA SER A 52 -4.55 -13.61 15.93
C SER A 52 -4.31 -13.52 17.44
N SER A 53 -3.63 -12.46 17.89
CA SER A 53 -3.09 -12.34 19.26
C SER A 53 -4.06 -11.75 20.29
N TYR A 54 -5.20 -11.21 19.86
CA TYR A 54 -6.16 -10.57 20.76
C TYR A 54 -7.09 -11.60 21.43
N LEU A 55 -6.59 -12.25 22.47
CA LEU A 55 -7.36 -13.14 23.33
C LEU A 55 -7.87 -12.39 24.58
N PRO A 56 -9.12 -12.61 25.02
CA PRO A 56 -10.12 -13.55 24.50
C PRO A 56 -11.11 -12.95 23.49
N SER A 57 -10.86 -11.74 22.96
CA SER A 57 -11.83 -11.05 22.08
C SER A 57 -11.98 -11.72 20.72
N ASN A 58 -10.95 -12.44 20.26
CA ASN A 58 -10.85 -13.12 18.95
C ASN A 58 -10.96 -12.19 17.74
N LYS A 59 -11.00 -10.87 17.97
CA LYS A 59 -11.05 -9.86 16.92
C LYS A 59 -9.68 -9.72 16.28
N GLN A 60 -9.63 -9.81 14.96
CA GLN A 60 -8.35 -9.86 14.27
C GLN A 60 -7.90 -8.53 13.69
N CYS A 61 -8.79 -7.64 13.28
CA CYS A 61 -8.38 -6.34 12.77
C CYS A 61 -7.85 -5.47 13.92
N PHE A 62 -6.73 -4.78 13.74
CA PHE A 62 -6.21 -3.87 14.78
C PHE A 62 -5.92 -2.47 14.26
N ILE A 63 -5.90 -1.50 15.18
CA ILE A 63 -5.17 -0.24 15.02
C ILE A 63 -4.12 -0.15 16.13
N LEU A 64 -2.88 0.11 15.72
CA LEU A 64 -1.73 0.32 16.59
C LEU A 64 -1.29 1.78 16.47
N LYS A 65 -1.19 2.48 17.60
CA LYS A 65 -0.55 3.80 17.66
C LYS A 65 0.87 3.69 18.18
N ILE A 66 1.82 4.25 17.44
CA ILE A 66 3.21 4.44 17.85
C ILE A 66 3.57 5.92 17.82
N ASP A 67 4.45 6.38 18.72
CA ASP A 67 4.99 7.75 18.61
C ASP A 67 6.03 7.89 17.49
N SER A 68 6.52 9.12 17.33
CA SER A 68 7.56 9.47 16.35
C SER A 68 8.88 8.71 16.53
N LEU A 69 9.08 8.06 17.68
CA LEU A 69 10.26 7.24 18.02
C LEU A 69 9.98 5.73 17.87
N GLY A 70 8.77 5.35 17.44
CA GLY A 70 8.36 3.96 17.28
C GLY A 70 7.98 3.26 18.58
N ASN A 71 7.72 3.99 19.68
CA ASN A 71 7.21 3.38 20.91
C ASN A 71 5.70 3.25 20.84
N VAL A 72 5.19 2.06 21.19
CA VAL A 72 3.76 1.78 21.29
C VAL A 72 3.12 2.68 22.34
N LYS A 73 2.02 3.34 21.97
CA LYS A 73 1.17 4.13 22.87
C LYS A 73 -0.08 3.36 23.27
N TRP A 74 -0.73 2.76 22.29
CA TRP A 74 -1.87 1.87 22.51
C TRP A 74 -2.05 0.98 21.28
N SER A 75 -2.74 -0.14 21.49
CA SER A 75 -3.21 -1.01 20.42
C SER A 75 -4.63 -1.45 20.75
N LYS A 76 -5.49 -1.54 19.75
CA LYS A 76 -6.90 -1.91 19.90
C LYS A 76 -7.36 -2.78 18.74
N ASP A 77 -8.28 -3.68 19.06
CA ASP A 77 -8.85 -4.68 18.16
C ASP A 77 -10.31 -4.37 17.76
N TYR A 78 -10.65 -4.76 16.54
CA TYR A 78 -11.90 -4.49 15.85
C TYR A 78 -12.28 -5.72 15.01
N GLY A 79 -13.56 -5.84 14.65
CA GLY A 79 -14.07 -7.06 14.02
C GLY A 79 -14.92 -7.89 14.98
N GLY A 80 -15.09 -9.17 14.63
CA GLY A 80 -15.89 -10.15 15.35
C GLY A 80 -15.10 -11.42 15.69
N SER A 81 -15.77 -12.57 15.62
CA SER A 81 -15.22 -13.86 16.08
C SER A 81 -14.42 -14.63 15.05
N GLU A 82 -14.40 -14.18 13.80
CA GLU A 82 -13.72 -14.81 12.67
C GLU A 82 -12.64 -13.89 12.10
N ALA A 83 -12.28 -14.10 10.82
CA ALA A 83 -11.20 -13.37 10.19
C ALA A 83 -11.58 -11.93 9.86
N ASP A 84 -10.77 -10.98 10.31
CA ASP A 84 -10.94 -9.55 10.07
C ASP A 84 -9.58 -8.90 9.79
N LYS A 85 -9.52 -8.02 8.81
CA LYS A 85 -8.29 -7.32 8.44
C LYS A 85 -8.59 -5.89 8.05
N GLY A 86 -7.83 -4.94 8.58
CA GLY A 86 -7.79 -3.58 8.06
C GLY A 86 -6.65 -3.45 7.05
N ARG A 87 -6.91 -2.80 5.91
CA ARG A 87 -5.98 -2.72 4.76
C ARG A 87 -5.57 -1.30 4.38
N ARG A 88 -6.48 -0.34 4.50
CA ARG A 88 -6.20 1.09 4.32
C ARG A 88 -6.67 1.86 5.54
N ILE A 89 -5.88 2.84 5.96
CA ILE A 89 -6.16 3.70 7.10
C ILE A 89 -6.00 5.17 6.72
N PHE A 90 -6.97 6.00 7.09
CA PHE A 90 -6.96 7.43 6.81
C PHE A 90 -7.17 8.23 8.08
N TYR A 91 -6.37 9.28 8.25
CA TYR A 91 -6.61 10.33 9.22
C TYR A 91 -7.35 11.49 8.56
N VAL A 92 -8.51 11.87 9.11
CA VAL A 92 -9.27 13.04 8.65
C VAL A 92 -9.27 14.10 9.76
N PRO A 93 -8.63 15.27 9.52
CA PRO A 93 -8.50 16.31 10.53
C PRO A 93 -9.86 16.71 11.13
N ASN A 94 -9.90 16.78 12.47
CA ASN A 94 -11.10 17.14 13.25
C ASN A 94 -12.31 16.21 13.07
N ASP A 95 -12.14 15.04 12.46
CA ASP A 95 -13.25 14.13 12.17
C ASP A 95 -13.04 12.72 12.72
N GLY A 96 -11.87 12.11 12.48
CA GLY A 96 -11.54 10.80 13.04
C GLY A 96 -10.57 10.00 12.17
N VAL A 97 -10.49 8.71 12.48
CA VAL A 97 -9.67 7.73 11.75
C VAL A 97 -10.60 6.75 11.05
N TYR A 98 -10.37 6.50 9.78
CA TYR A 98 -11.17 5.60 8.94
C TYR A 98 -10.32 4.40 8.54
N VAL A 99 -10.86 3.21 8.65
CA VAL A 99 -10.21 1.97 8.21
C VAL A 99 -11.12 1.22 7.25
N PHE A 100 -10.50 0.71 6.20
CA PHE A 100 -11.14 -0.11 5.18
C PHE A 100 -10.39 -1.42 5.07
N GLY A 101 -11.11 -2.53 4.96
CA GLY A 101 -10.53 -3.85 4.75
C GLY A 101 -11.62 -4.89 4.56
N GLN A 102 -11.45 -6.08 5.12
CA GLN A 102 -12.33 -7.22 4.92
C GLN A 102 -12.74 -7.86 6.24
N THR A 103 -13.90 -8.51 6.23
CA THR A 103 -14.43 -9.29 7.34
C THR A 103 -15.09 -10.56 6.85
N ASN A 104 -14.81 -11.69 7.50
CA ASN A 104 -15.64 -12.89 7.45
C ASN A 104 -16.46 -13.06 8.75
N SER A 105 -16.27 -12.16 9.72
CA SER A 105 -17.00 -12.16 10.99
C SER A 105 -18.42 -11.64 10.85
N PHE A 106 -18.68 -10.84 9.82
CA PHE A 106 -19.95 -10.20 9.55
C PHE A 106 -20.31 -10.39 8.07
N GLY A 107 -21.59 -10.36 7.74
CA GLY A 107 -22.03 -10.43 6.35
C GLY A 107 -22.58 -11.78 5.90
N ALA A 108 -22.55 -12.03 4.60
CA ALA A 108 -23.17 -13.19 3.97
C ALA A 108 -22.15 -14.25 3.53
N ASN A 109 -21.80 -15.19 4.42
CA ASN A 109 -21.02 -16.43 4.19
C ASN A 109 -19.60 -16.30 3.58
N PHE A 110 -19.20 -15.13 3.08
CA PHE A 110 -17.88 -14.85 2.50
C PHE A 110 -17.31 -13.52 3.02
N PHE A 111 -16.08 -13.19 2.62
CA PHE A 111 -15.46 -11.92 2.98
C PHE A 111 -16.20 -10.73 2.37
N ASP A 112 -16.73 -9.86 3.22
CA ASP A 112 -17.33 -8.59 2.83
C ASP A 112 -16.38 -7.42 3.15
N ILE A 113 -16.62 -6.24 2.57
CA ILE A 113 -15.84 -5.03 2.89
C ILE A 113 -16.23 -4.55 4.28
N TYR A 114 -15.24 -4.48 5.16
CA TYR A 114 -15.37 -3.93 6.50
C TYR A 114 -14.89 -2.48 6.51
N VAL A 115 -15.79 -1.57 6.88
CA VAL A 115 -15.51 -0.14 6.98
C VAL A 115 -15.83 0.33 8.38
N PHE A 116 -14.87 0.94 9.07
CA PHE A 116 -15.14 1.48 10.39
C PHE A 116 -14.42 2.80 10.63
N LYS A 117 -14.93 3.54 11.61
CA LYS A 117 -14.37 4.80 12.04
C LYS A 117 -14.14 4.81 13.54
N THR A 118 -13.01 5.37 13.96
CA THR A 118 -12.68 5.62 15.36
C THR A 118 -12.41 7.09 15.62
N ASP A 119 -12.38 7.47 16.90
CA ASP A 119 -11.70 8.69 17.33
C ASP A 119 -10.17 8.52 17.31
N PHE A 120 -9.42 9.55 17.75
CA PHE A 120 -7.95 9.53 17.73
C PHE A 120 -7.32 8.71 18.87
N GLU A 121 -8.13 8.30 19.83
CA GLU A 121 -7.81 7.36 20.91
C GLU A 121 -8.17 5.91 20.53
N GLY A 122 -8.71 5.69 19.32
CA GLY A 122 -9.11 4.38 18.81
C GLY A 122 -10.42 3.86 19.43
N ASN A 123 -11.31 4.71 19.94
CA ASN A 123 -12.65 4.26 20.33
C ASN A 123 -13.52 4.17 19.07
N LEU A 124 -14.15 3.02 18.85
CA LEU A 124 -15.05 2.79 17.73
C LEU A 124 -16.25 3.76 17.79
N LEU A 125 -16.49 4.48 16.70
CA LEU A 125 -17.61 5.40 16.55
C LEU A 125 -18.75 4.78 15.73
N TRP A 126 -18.40 4.07 14.65
CA TRP A 126 -19.33 3.28 13.85
C TRP A 126 -18.56 2.26 13.00
N GLU A 127 -19.27 1.23 12.55
CA GLU A 127 -18.80 0.24 11.58
C GLU A 127 -19.94 -0.10 10.58
N ASN A 128 -19.57 -0.45 9.36
CA ASN A 128 -20.48 -0.88 8.29
C ASN A 128 -19.86 -2.05 7.53
N ILE A 129 -20.72 -2.92 7.03
CA ILE A 129 -20.38 -4.04 6.18
C ILE A 129 -20.97 -3.78 4.81
N ILE A 130 -20.15 -3.87 3.77
CA ILE A 130 -20.58 -3.68 2.38
C ILE A 130 -20.14 -4.90 1.59
N GLY A 131 -21.09 -5.72 1.20
CA GLY A 131 -20.82 -6.87 0.36
C GLY A 131 -22.08 -7.43 -0.29
N GLY A 132 -21.92 -8.57 -0.96
CA GLY A 132 -22.95 -9.21 -1.76
C GLY A 132 -23.13 -10.69 -1.46
N VAL A 133 -23.28 -11.49 -2.52
CA VAL A 133 -23.44 -12.95 -2.42
C VAL A 133 -22.11 -13.69 -2.61
N GLY A 134 -21.13 -13.02 -3.22
CA GLY A 134 -19.76 -13.49 -3.35
C GLY A 134 -18.88 -12.83 -2.30
N TYR A 135 -17.58 -12.85 -2.52
CA TYR A 135 -16.62 -12.12 -1.69
C TYR A 135 -16.20 -10.80 -2.36
N GLU A 136 -15.82 -9.83 -1.54
CA GLU A 136 -15.23 -8.56 -1.92
C GLU A 136 -13.87 -8.35 -1.26
N ASP A 137 -12.86 -7.92 -2.02
CA ASP A 137 -11.60 -7.39 -1.50
C ASP A 137 -11.37 -5.96 -2.00
N ILE A 138 -10.69 -5.16 -1.18
CA ILE A 138 -10.28 -3.81 -1.52
C ILE A 138 -8.75 -3.75 -1.47
N TYR A 139 -8.14 -3.26 -2.52
CA TYR A 139 -6.68 -3.19 -2.65
C TYR A 139 -6.14 -1.79 -2.41
N ASP A 140 -6.85 -0.75 -2.83
CA ASP A 140 -6.47 0.63 -2.58
C ASP A 140 -7.67 1.56 -2.42
N ALA A 141 -7.44 2.74 -1.85
CA ALA A 141 -8.49 3.74 -1.67
C ALA A 141 -7.93 5.17 -1.72
N VAL A 142 -8.79 6.12 -2.07
CA VAL A 142 -8.52 7.56 -2.02
C VAL A 142 -9.61 8.30 -1.26
N ILE A 143 -9.21 9.30 -0.48
CA ILE A 143 -10.13 10.26 0.13
C ILE A 143 -10.38 11.45 -0.80
N LEU A 144 -11.64 11.85 -0.92
CA LEU A 144 -12.07 12.98 -1.73
C LEU A 144 -12.24 14.26 -0.90
N LYS A 145 -12.31 15.42 -1.57
CA LYS A 145 -12.48 16.73 -0.91
C LYS A 145 -13.76 16.86 -0.09
N ASP A 146 -14.80 16.10 -0.44
CA ASP A 146 -16.07 16.07 0.30
C ASP A 146 -16.05 15.05 1.46
N THR A 147 -14.87 14.53 1.83
CA THR A 147 -14.67 13.50 2.88
C THR A 147 -15.32 12.14 2.57
N SER A 148 -15.76 11.92 1.33
CA SER A 148 -16.10 10.58 0.83
C SER A 148 -14.85 9.84 0.36
N PHE A 149 -14.97 8.54 0.12
CA PHE A 149 -13.87 7.67 -0.24
C PHE A 149 -14.23 6.88 -1.51
N ILE A 150 -13.26 6.66 -2.38
CA ILE A 150 -13.36 5.69 -3.47
C ILE A 150 -12.39 4.56 -3.18
N LEU A 151 -12.88 3.33 -3.22
CA LEU A 151 -12.15 2.09 -3.04
C LEU A 151 -12.11 1.33 -4.37
N VAL A 152 -11.01 0.64 -4.61
CA VAL A 152 -10.85 -0.26 -5.74
C VAL A 152 -10.34 -1.62 -5.28
N GLY A 153 -10.78 -2.66 -5.97
CA GLY A 153 -10.37 -4.04 -5.69
C GLY A 153 -11.09 -5.01 -6.61
N GLU A 154 -11.64 -6.06 -6.02
CA GLU A 154 -12.32 -7.13 -6.72
C GLU A 154 -13.62 -7.56 -6.03
N SER A 155 -14.51 -8.15 -6.81
CA SER A 155 -15.72 -8.79 -6.31
C SER A 155 -16.05 -10.01 -7.17
N THR A 156 -16.49 -11.08 -6.52
CA THR A 156 -17.14 -12.23 -7.19
C THR A 156 -18.66 -12.15 -7.11
N SER A 157 -19.21 -11.08 -6.51
CA SER A 157 -20.65 -10.90 -6.45
C SER A 157 -21.23 -10.68 -7.86
N ASN A 158 -22.15 -11.56 -8.23
CA ASN A 158 -22.83 -11.60 -9.53
C ASN A 158 -21.96 -12.08 -10.72
N SER A 159 -20.81 -12.69 -10.46
CA SER A 159 -20.06 -13.44 -11.48
C SER A 159 -20.29 -14.95 -11.35
N ASN A 160 -19.95 -15.71 -12.39
CA ASN A 160 -19.87 -17.18 -12.30
C ASN A 160 -18.55 -17.60 -11.64
N GLU A 161 -18.26 -17.06 -10.45
CA GLU A 161 -17.06 -17.28 -9.62
C GLU A 161 -15.77 -16.54 -10.07
N ASP A 162 -15.75 -15.87 -11.23
CA ASP A 162 -14.61 -15.05 -11.66
C ASP A 162 -14.51 -13.74 -10.85
N GLU A 163 -13.30 -13.32 -10.48
CA GLU A 163 -13.08 -12.01 -9.86
C GLU A 163 -13.24 -10.88 -10.89
N ASN A 164 -14.08 -9.90 -10.57
CA ASN A 164 -14.32 -8.73 -11.41
C ASN A 164 -13.80 -7.45 -10.75
N VAL A 165 -13.39 -6.48 -11.56
CA VAL A 165 -12.99 -5.16 -11.04
C VAL A 165 -14.15 -4.54 -10.29
N TYR A 166 -13.93 -4.25 -9.01
CA TYR A 166 -14.90 -3.59 -8.16
C TYR A 166 -14.43 -2.19 -7.79
N ILE A 167 -15.29 -1.19 -8.02
CA ILE A 167 -15.06 0.21 -7.65
C ILE A 167 -16.23 0.66 -6.80
N LEU A 168 -15.94 1.11 -5.58
CA LEU A 168 -16.95 1.48 -4.60
C LEU A 168 -16.71 2.90 -4.11
N ARG A 169 -17.75 3.75 -4.12
CA ARG A 169 -17.71 5.05 -3.42
C ARG A 169 -18.60 5.01 -2.19
N VAL A 170 -18.05 5.43 -1.06
CA VAL A 170 -18.76 5.54 0.22
C VAL A 170 -18.68 6.95 0.79
N ASN A 171 -19.72 7.38 1.51
CA ASN A 171 -19.69 8.66 2.21
C ASN A 171 -18.88 8.58 3.52
N ARG A 172 -18.74 9.72 4.21
CA ARG A 172 -18.05 9.84 5.51
C ARG A 172 -18.66 9.03 6.67
N PHE A 173 -19.79 8.38 6.45
CA PHE A 173 -20.45 7.51 7.42
C PHE A 173 -20.34 6.03 7.00
N GLY A 174 -19.50 5.72 6.00
CA GLY A 174 -19.31 4.36 5.49
C GLY A 174 -20.50 3.83 4.69
N GLN A 175 -21.44 4.69 4.28
CA GLN A 175 -22.60 4.27 3.49
C GLN A 175 -22.27 4.33 2.00
N LYS A 176 -22.64 3.29 1.26
CA LYS A 176 -22.50 3.22 -0.19
C LYS A 176 -23.23 4.36 -0.88
N ILE A 177 -22.51 5.10 -1.73
CA ILE A 177 -23.06 6.11 -2.65
C ILE A 177 -23.34 5.45 -4.00
N TRP A 178 -22.35 4.76 -4.55
CA TRP A 178 -22.45 3.97 -5.78
C TRP A 178 -21.35 2.91 -5.80
N ASP A 179 -21.57 1.87 -6.59
CA ASP A 179 -20.58 0.85 -6.90
C ASP A 179 -20.59 0.52 -8.40
N LYS A 180 -19.50 -0.06 -8.89
CA LYS A 180 -19.35 -0.55 -10.25
C LYS A 180 -18.59 -1.87 -10.25
N ASN A 181 -19.15 -2.82 -11.01
CA ASN A 181 -18.47 -4.04 -11.41
C ASN A 181 -18.14 -3.92 -12.88
N ILE A 182 -16.86 -4.06 -13.24
CA ILE A 182 -16.44 -4.18 -14.63
C ILE A 182 -16.12 -5.65 -14.85
N ASP A 183 -17.01 -6.29 -15.59
CA ASP A 183 -17.05 -7.74 -15.81
C ASP A 183 -16.53 -8.05 -17.22
N ASN A 184 -15.38 -8.69 -17.30
CA ASN A 184 -14.98 -9.44 -18.47
C ASN A 184 -14.85 -10.92 -18.09
N TYR A 185 -14.75 -11.77 -19.10
CA TYR A 185 -14.47 -13.18 -18.85
C TYR A 185 -13.11 -13.34 -18.14
N GLY A 186 -13.06 -14.12 -17.05
CA GLY A 186 -11.83 -14.40 -16.29
C GLY A 186 -11.49 -13.34 -15.24
N VAL A 187 -10.31 -13.48 -14.64
CA VAL A 187 -9.87 -12.66 -13.49
C VAL A 187 -9.53 -11.22 -13.90
N ASP A 188 -10.28 -10.27 -13.36
CA ASP A 188 -10.10 -8.83 -13.48
C ASP A 188 -10.01 -8.18 -12.09
N ARG A 189 -8.97 -7.37 -11.84
CA ARG A 189 -8.71 -6.75 -10.51
C ARG A 189 -8.23 -5.33 -10.64
N ALA A 190 -8.78 -4.40 -9.84
CA ALA A 190 -8.26 -3.04 -9.75
C ALA A 190 -7.33 -2.91 -8.53
N MET A 191 -6.05 -2.71 -8.79
CA MET A 191 -4.99 -2.81 -7.77
C MET A 191 -4.67 -1.49 -7.08
N SER A 192 -4.70 -0.37 -7.82
CA SER A 192 -4.34 0.95 -7.30
C SER A 192 -5.20 2.07 -7.90
N ILE A 193 -5.48 3.08 -7.08
CA ILE A 193 -6.24 4.28 -7.46
C ILE A 193 -5.53 5.53 -6.96
N LYS A 194 -5.43 6.56 -7.81
CA LYS A 194 -4.81 7.84 -7.47
C LYS A 194 -5.62 8.98 -8.09
N MET A 195 -5.84 10.02 -7.30
CA MET A 195 -6.49 11.23 -7.77
C MET A 195 -5.51 12.00 -8.68
N TYR A 196 -5.98 12.39 -9.86
CA TYR A 196 -5.25 13.32 -10.74
C TYR A 196 -5.59 14.78 -10.39
N ASN A 197 -6.86 15.04 -10.11
CA ASN A 197 -7.38 16.31 -9.64
C ASN A 197 -8.66 16.06 -8.83
N ASP A 198 -9.34 17.11 -8.38
CA ASP A 198 -10.53 17.00 -7.52
C ASP A 198 -11.70 16.17 -8.09
N THR A 199 -11.72 15.95 -9.41
CA THR A 199 -12.85 15.34 -10.12
C THR A 199 -12.49 14.08 -10.89
N THR A 200 -11.20 13.78 -11.04
CA THR A 200 -10.70 12.70 -11.90
C THR A 200 -9.67 11.87 -11.16
N ALA A 201 -9.82 10.55 -11.25
CA ALA A 201 -8.86 9.56 -10.78
C ALA A 201 -8.37 8.70 -11.95
N PHE A 202 -7.19 8.12 -11.79
CA PHE A 202 -6.76 6.98 -12.59
C PHE A 202 -6.90 5.71 -11.75
N ILE A 203 -7.06 4.57 -12.43
CA ILE A 203 -7.13 3.24 -11.83
C ILE A 203 -6.26 2.31 -12.68
N VAL A 204 -5.46 1.47 -12.03
CA VAL A 204 -4.65 0.44 -12.70
C VAL A 204 -4.92 -0.93 -12.11
N GLY A 205 -4.68 -1.97 -12.92
CA GLY A 205 -4.87 -3.34 -12.48
C GLY A 205 -4.59 -4.38 -13.55
N GLU A 206 -5.18 -5.56 -13.40
CA GLU A 206 -5.13 -6.65 -14.38
C GLU A 206 -6.51 -6.95 -14.94
N SER A 207 -6.54 -7.39 -16.20
CA SER A 207 -7.76 -7.89 -16.82
C SER A 207 -7.51 -9.04 -17.78
N TYR A 208 -8.28 -10.11 -17.68
CA TYR A 208 -8.16 -11.27 -18.57
C TYR A 208 -8.83 -11.01 -19.92
N GLN A 209 -8.11 -11.32 -20.99
CA GLN A 209 -8.53 -11.12 -22.37
C GLN A 209 -8.74 -12.47 -23.05
N ASN A 210 -9.99 -12.96 -23.02
CA ASN A 210 -10.35 -14.29 -23.52
C ASN A 210 -9.95 -14.54 -24.98
N VAL A 211 -10.04 -13.52 -25.84
CA VAL A 211 -9.65 -13.61 -27.26
C VAL A 211 -8.18 -14.02 -27.42
N TRP A 212 -7.33 -13.51 -26.54
CA TRP A 212 -5.88 -13.74 -26.56
C TRP A 212 -5.43 -14.83 -25.59
N GLN A 213 -6.32 -15.24 -24.67
CA GLN A 213 -6.04 -16.12 -23.54
C GLN A 213 -4.91 -15.61 -22.65
N LYS A 214 -4.87 -14.29 -22.43
CA LYS A 214 -3.79 -13.60 -21.73
C LYS A 214 -4.35 -12.60 -20.73
N THR A 215 -3.56 -12.28 -19.71
CA THR A 215 -3.88 -11.21 -18.76
C THR A 215 -3.16 -9.93 -19.18
N PHE A 216 -3.91 -8.85 -19.40
CA PHE A 216 -3.38 -7.55 -19.78
C PHE A 216 -3.38 -6.63 -18.55
N GLY A 217 -2.39 -5.73 -18.47
CA GLY A 217 -2.47 -4.61 -17.54
C GLY A 217 -3.47 -3.60 -18.09
N PHE A 218 -4.30 -2.99 -17.24
CA PHE A 218 -5.18 -1.90 -17.68
C PHE A 218 -4.85 -0.59 -16.96
N LEU A 219 -5.08 0.52 -17.67
CA LEU A 219 -5.12 1.87 -17.12
C LEU A 219 -6.46 2.48 -17.50
N SER A 220 -7.19 3.00 -16.51
CA SER A 220 -8.49 3.64 -16.70
C SER A 220 -8.47 5.05 -16.14
N LYS A 221 -9.10 5.97 -16.86
CA LYS A 221 -9.38 7.33 -16.40
C LYS A 221 -10.86 7.43 -16.03
N MET A 222 -11.14 7.89 -14.83
CA MET A 222 -12.49 7.88 -14.27
C MET A 222 -12.81 9.21 -13.58
N HIS A 223 -14.03 9.72 -13.76
CA HIS A 223 -14.59 10.77 -12.93
C HIS A 223 -15.06 10.24 -11.58
N ILE A 224 -14.98 11.06 -10.52
CA ILE A 224 -15.40 10.66 -9.15
C ILE A 224 -16.88 10.28 -9.00
N ASN A 225 -17.71 10.54 -10.01
CA ASN A 225 -19.09 10.07 -10.08
C ASN A 225 -19.22 8.63 -10.62
N GLY A 226 -18.10 7.97 -10.93
CA GLY A 226 -18.02 6.63 -11.48
C GLY A 226 -18.05 6.57 -13.01
N THR A 227 -18.16 7.69 -13.72
CA THR A 227 -18.11 7.68 -15.19
C THR A 227 -16.67 7.40 -15.66
N ILE A 228 -16.49 6.38 -16.50
CA ILE A 228 -15.19 6.05 -17.08
C ILE A 228 -15.04 6.83 -18.39
N ASP A 229 -13.97 7.60 -18.51
CA ASP A 229 -13.64 8.35 -19.73
C ASP A 229 -13.08 7.41 -20.79
N TRP A 230 -12.07 6.63 -20.38
CA TRP A 230 -11.45 5.61 -21.21
C TRP A 230 -10.77 4.55 -20.34
N THR A 231 -10.66 3.35 -20.90
CA THR A 231 -9.80 2.27 -20.39
C THR A 231 -8.93 1.79 -21.53
N LYS A 232 -7.62 1.68 -21.26
CA LYS A 232 -6.63 1.13 -22.16
C LYS A 232 -6.05 -0.14 -21.57
N TYR A 233 -5.80 -1.11 -22.45
CA TYR A 233 -5.20 -2.39 -22.09
C TYR A 233 -3.84 -2.52 -22.75
N TYR A 234 -2.89 -3.04 -21.99
CA TYR A 234 -1.50 -3.20 -22.38
C TYR A 234 -1.12 -4.66 -22.26
N GLU A 235 -0.50 -5.19 -23.31
CA GLU A 235 -0.05 -6.58 -23.32
C GLU A 235 1.47 -6.66 -23.17
N ASN A 236 1.92 -7.70 -22.48
CA ASN A 236 3.31 -8.12 -22.48
C ASN A 236 3.37 -9.61 -22.12
N LYS A 237 4.05 -10.41 -22.94
CA LYS A 237 4.16 -11.87 -22.76
C LYS A 237 2.78 -12.52 -22.58
N ASP A 238 2.57 -13.31 -21.52
CA ASP A 238 1.31 -14.01 -21.27
C ASP A 238 0.46 -13.35 -20.18
N LYS A 239 1.13 -12.70 -19.22
CA LYS A 239 0.47 -12.01 -18.12
C LYS A 239 1.21 -10.72 -17.78
N LEU A 240 0.51 -9.59 -17.87
CA LEU A 240 0.95 -8.29 -17.38
C LEU A 240 -0.01 -7.82 -16.29
N VAL A 241 0.55 -7.43 -15.13
CA VAL A 241 -0.21 -6.92 -13.98
C VAL A 241 0.35 -5.57 -13.60
N PHE A 242 -0.51 -4.57 -13.45
CA PHE A 242 -0.15 -3.29 -12.86
C PHE A 242 -0.54 -3.29 -11.37
N ASN A 243 0.44 -3.18 -10.49
CA ASN A 243 0.24 -3.25 -9.04
C ASN A 243 -0.02 -1.88 -8.43
N ASP A 244 0.79 -0.89 -8.81
CA ASP A 244 0.69 0.45 -8.27
C ASP A 244 1.03 1.52 -9.31
N MET A 245 0.61 2.74 -9.06
CA MET A 245 0.88 3.88 -9.91
C MET A 245 1.16 5.16 -9.14
N ASN A 246 1.85 6.05 -9.83
CA ASN A 246 2.17 7.38 -9.39
C ASN A 246 1.84 8.41 -10.48
N ILE A 247 1.39 9.61 -10.11
CA ILE A 247 1.05 10.66 -11.07
C ILE A 247 1.79 11.93 -10.72
N LYS A 248 2.70 12.36 -11.59
CA LYS A 248 3.50 13.57 -11.38
C LYS A 248 3.76 14.28 -12.69
N ASN A 249 3.49 15.58 -12.73
CA ASN A 249 3.68 16.45 -13.91
C ASN A 249 3.00 15.86 -15.16
N ASP A 250 1.71 15.52 -15.06
CA ASP A 250 0.92 14.92 -16.14
C ASP A 250 1.49 13.62 -16.73
N THR A 251 2.40 12.97 -16.00
CA THR A 251 2.95 11.65 -16.33
C THR A 251 2.47 10.64 -15.31
N ILE A 252 1.85 9.57 -15.80
CA ILE A 252 1.42 8.41 -15.02
C ILE A 252 2.53 7.38 -15.09
N ARG A 253 3.17 7.07 -13.96
CA ARG A 253 4.14 6.00 -13.84
C ARG A 253 3.46 4.79 -13.21
N ILE A 254 3.73 3.61 -13.75
CA ILE A 254 3.11 2.36 -13.33
C ILE A 254 4.20 1.34 -13.04
N ALA A 255 4.04 0.64 -11.93
CA ALA A 255 4.88 -0.46 -11.51
C ALA A 255 4.03 -1.72 -11.43
N GLY A 256 4.57 -2.81 -11.94
CA GLY A 256 3.87 -4.08 -12.03
C GLY A 256 4.84 -5.22 -12.27
N TYR A 257 4.31 -6.32 -12.78
CA TYR A 257 5.14 -7.43 -13.26
C TYR A 257 4.59 -8.04 -14.54
N THR A 258 5.48 -8.66 -15.30
CA THR A 258 5.17 -9.48 -16.47
C THR A 258 5.62 -10.92 -16.26
N LYS A 259 4.85 -11.89 -16.75
CA LYS A 259 5.17 -13.32 -16.68
C LYS A 259 4.98 -13.97 -18.07
N ASP A 260 5.92 -14.84 -18.39
CA ASP A 260 5.92 -15.71 -19.57
C ASP A 260 5.84 -17.16 -19.07
N TYR A 261 4.86 -17.93 -19.53
CA TYR A 261 4.68 -19.31 -19.06
C TYR A 261 5.58 -20.32 -19.80
N PHE A 262 6.26 -19.90 -20.87
CA PHE A 262 7.09 -20.78 -21.69
C PHE A 262 8.59 -20.63 -21.42
N GLU A 263 9.06 -19.41 -21.16
CA GLU A 263 10.49 -19.14 -21.04
C GLU A 263 11.02 -19.37 -19.63
N ASN A 264 10.34 -18.89 -18.58
CA ASN A 264 10.69 -19.05 -17.17
C ASN A 264 9.46 -18.69 -16.33
N GLU A 265 9.08 -19.46 -15.30
CA GLU A 265 7.88 -19.17 -14.48
C GLU A 265 7.96 -17.88 -13.61
N HIS A 266 8.97 -17.04 -13.85
CA HIS A 266 9.34 -15.91 -13.01
C HIS A 266 8.49 -14.67 -13.35
N LYS A 267 8.19 -13.86 -12.31
CA LYS A 267 7.55 -12.56 -12.46
C LYS A 267 8.64 -11.49 -12.61
N ASN A 268 8.80 -10.94 -13.80
CA ASN A 268 9.78 -9.88 -14.08
C ASN A 268 9.17 -8.51 -13.76
N LEU A 269 9.95 -7.61 -13.15
CA LEU A 269 9.48 -6.25 -12.88
C LEU A 269 9.17 -5.53 -14.19
N TYR A 270 7.98 -4.93 -14.25
CA TYR A 270 7.53 -4.11 -15.36
C TYR A 270 7.31 -2.67 -14.89
N LEU A 271 8.04 -1.73 -15.48
CA LEU A 271 7.88 -0.30 -15.26
C LEU A 271 7.44 0.36 -16.55
N SER A 272 6.47 1.26 -16.46
CA SER A 272 6.06 2.06 -17.61
C SER A 272 5.67 3.47 -17.22
N SER A 273 5.72 4.38 -18.18
CA SER A 273 5.16 5.72 -18.06
C SER A 273 4.25 6.02 -19.23
N HIS A 274 3.20 6.77 -18.93
CA HIS A 274 2.12 7.12 -19.86
C HIS A 274 1.73 8.58 -19.67
N ASP A 275 1.22 9.20 -20.71
CA ASP A 275 0.60 10.52 -20.59
C ASP A 275 -0.82 10.42 -19.95
N ILE A 276 -1.45 11.56 -19.70
CA ILE A 276 -2.83 11.63 -19.15
C ILE A 276 -3.93 11.09 -20.09
N ASN A 277 -3.58 10.71 -21.31
CA ASN A 277 -4.46 10.03 -22.27
C ASN A 277 -4.14 8.53 -22.36
N GLY A 278 -3.17 8.04 -21.57
CA GLY A 278 -2.70 6.67 -21.55
C GLY A 278 -1.89 6.29 -22.79
N GLU A 279 -1.29 7.24 -23.50
CA GLU A 279 -0.29 6.92 -24.52
C GLU A 279 1.03 6.59 -23.84
N THR A 280 1.62 5.45 -24.21
CA THR A 280 2.89 4.98 -23.65
C THR A 280 4.02 5.92 -24.04
N ILE A 281 4.76 6.40 -23.04
CA ILE A 281 5.97 7.22 -23.20
C ILE A 281 7.21 6.33 -23.16
N LEU A 282 7.31 5.47 -22.13
CA LEU A 282 8.47 4.61 -21.90
C LEU A 282 8.05 3.30 -21.22
N ILE A 283 8.74 2.22 -21.56
CA ILE A 283 8.66 0.93 -20.88
C ILE A 283 10.08 0.49 -20.51
N ASN A 284 10.25 -0.01 -19.29
CA ASN A 284 11.46 -0.68 -18.81
C ASN A 284 11.07 -2.02 -18.15
N ILE A 285 11.72 -3.11 -18.54
CA ILE A 285 11.49 -4.46 -17.99
C ILE A 285 12.81 -4.96 -17.42
N GLU A 286 12.81 -5.27 -16.13
CA GLU A 286 13.98 -5.80 -15.44
C GLU A 286 13.85 -7.31 -15.25
N TYR A 287 14.71 -8.06 -15.92
CA TYR A 287 14.75 -9.53 -15.89
C TYR A 287 15.56 -10.11 -14.73
N ARG A 288 16.15 -9.24 -13.90
CA ARG A 288 17.01 -9.65 -12.77
C ARG A 288 16.22 -9.99 -11.51
N TYR A 289 14.96 -9.54 -11.43
CA TYR A 289 14.16 -9.55 -10.20
C TYR A 289 12.92 -10.43 -10.33
N TYR A 290 12.66 -11.25 -9.32
CA TYR A 290 11.39 -11.95 -9.12
C TYR A 290 10.44 -11.03 -8.35
N ALA A 291 9.82 -10.08 -9.04
CA ALA A 291 8.92 -9.12 -8.42
C ALA A 291 7.60 -9.79 -8.01
N VAL A 292 7.27 -9.78 -6.72
CA VAL A 292 5.98 -10.29 -6.22
C VAL A 292 4.97 -9.15 -6.04
N SER A 293 5.43 -7.98 -5.56
CA SER A 293 4.66 -6.73 -5.57
C SER A 293 5.59 -5.52 -5.70
N CYS A 294 5.05 -4.37 -6.07
CA CYS A 294 5.81 -3.14 -6.23
C CYS A 294 4.92 -1.94 -5.92
N GLU A 295 5.49 -0.96 -5.22
CA GLU A 295 4.78 0.22 -4.72
C GLU A 295 5.64 1.46 -4.96
N PHE A 296 5.04 2.52 -5.47
CA PHE A 296 5.71 3.82 -5.59
C PHE A 296 5.55 4.63 -4.31
N ILE A 297 6.58 5.41 -3.98
CA ILE A 297 6.48 6.47 -2.98
C ILE A 297 6.92 7.79 -3.59
N GLU A 298 6.09 8.81 -3.41
CA GLU A 298 6.52 10.19 -3.60
C GLU A 298 7.17 10.72 -2.34
N ASN A 299 8.41 11.19 -2.44
CA ASN A 299 9.04 12.00 -1.40
C ASN A 299 9.39 13.38 -1.98
N TYR A 300 9.33 14.42 -1.15
CA TYR A 300 9.43 15.84 -1.51
C TYR A 300 10.68 16.23 -2.34
N GLU A 301 11.73 15.41 -2.38
CA GLU A 301 12.98 15.71 -3.10
C GLU A 301 13.39 14.70 -4.16
N ASN A 302 12.94 13.44 -4.09
CA ASN A 302 13.23 12.39 -5.07
C ASN A 302 12.04 11.43 -5.16
N ASP A 303 11.78 10.88 -6.34
CA ASP A 303 10.80 9.82 -6.50
C ASP A 303 11.46 8.46 -6.18
N PHE A 304 10.81 7.63 -5.35
CA PHE A 304 11.34 6.35 -4.88
C PHE A 304 10.41 5.20 -5.27
N LEU A 305 10.98 4.11 -5.77
CA LEU A 305 10.23 2.92 -6.12
C LEU A 305 10.64 1.85 -5.14
N ILE A 306 9.67 1.30 -4.44
CA ILE A 306 9.86 0.14 -3.61
C ILE A 306 9.59 -1.08 -4.45
N LEU A 307 10.52 -2.01 -4.37
CA LEU A 307 10.43 -3.26 -5.05
C LEU A 307 10.36 -4.38 -4.00
N ARG A 308 9.22 -5.05 -3.91
CA ARG A 308 9.18 -6.36 -3.25
C ARG A 308 9.57 -7.41 -4.28
N ALA A 309 10.83 -7.80 -4.26
CA ALA A 309 11.34 -8.81 -5.18
C ALA A 309 12.33 -9.75 -4.51
N MET A 310 12.31 -11.00 -4.94
CA MET A 310 13.42 -11.92 -4.71
C MET A 310 14.52 -11.62 -5.74
N GLU A 311 15.79 -11.73 -5.35
CA GLU A 311 16.92 -11.55 -6.27
C GLU A 311 17.53 -12.89 -6.69
N GLY A 312 17.56 -13.15 -8.01
CA GLY A 312 18.52 -14.04 -8.66
C GLY A 312 18.21 -15.55 -8.69
N GLU A 313 18.65 -16.19 -9.78
CA GLU A 313 18.59 -17.63 -10.14
C GLU A 313 19.35 -18.58 -9.19
N ALA A 314 19.37 -18.32 -7.89
CA ALA A 314 19.94 -19.25 -6.93
C ALA A 314 18.82 -20.03 -6.24
N GLU A 315 18.22 -20.98 -6.97
CA GLU A 315 17.43 -22.11 -6.43
C GLU A 315 18.21 -22.97 -5.40
N PHE A 316 19.43 -22.59 -5.03
CA PHE A 316 20.34 -23.38 -4.21
C PHE A 316 21.09 -22.58 -3.14
N ILE A 317 20.38 -21.82 -2.29
CA ILE A 317 20.78 -21.71 -0.87
C ILE A 317 19.50 -21.66 -0.03
N TYR A 318 19.16 -22.82 0.56
CA TYR A 318 18.13 -23.03 1.58
C TYR A 318 17.88 -21.82 2.52
N ASN A 319 16.60 -21.47 2.76
CA ASN A 319 16.04 -20.69 3.89
C ASN A 319 15.76 -19.16 3.78
N TYR A 320 15.67 -18.55 2.60
CA TYR A 320 15.41 -17.09 2.51
C TYR A 320 14.13 -16.84 1.70
N GLY A 321 13.12 -16.24 2.33
CA GLY A 321 11.79 -16.02 1.76
C GLY A 321 11.77 -14.79 0.85
N LEU A 322 10.64 -14.08 0.80
CA LEU A 322 10.57 -12.80 0.11
C LEU A 322 11.43 -11.76 0.83
N ASP A 323 12.27 -11.02 0.10
CA ASP A 323 13.00 -9.88 0.63
C ASP A 323 12.34 -8.57 0.20
N ALA A 324 12.57 -7.50 0.95
CA ALA A 324 12.05 -6.19 0.65
C ALA A 324 13.16 -5.19 0.37
N LYS A 325 13.15 -4.58 -0.83
CA LYS A 325 14.17 -3.62 -1.27
C LYS A 325 13.51 -2.33 -1.71
N ALA A 326 14.16 -1.20 -1.49
CA ALA A 326 13.76 0.05 -2.15
C ALA A 326 14.89 0.60 -2.99
N TYR A 327 14.51 1.19 -4.12
CA TYR A 327 15.40 1.76 -5.09
C TYR A 327 15.04 3.22 -5.35
N ARG A 328 16.08 4.03 -5.58
CA ARG A 328 15.91 5.36 -6.17
C ARG A 328 15.79 5.22 -7.68
N TYR A 329 14.85 5.92 -8.29
CA TYR A 329 14.71 5.99 -9.74
C TYR A 329 14.75 7.44 -10.23
N ASN A 330 15.11 7.64 -11.50
CA ASN A 330 15.01 8.94 -12.15
C ASN A 330 13.67 9.08 -12.92
N GLY A 331 13.37 10.26 -13.46
CA GLY A 331 12.13 10.50 -14.21
C GLY A 331 11.88 9.53 -15.38
N ASP A 332 12.94 8.89 -15.89
CA ASP A 332 12.98 7.94 -16.99
C ASP A 332 13.00 6.46 -16.53
N LEU A 333 12.60 6.17 -15.27
CA LEU A 333 12.45 4.81 -14.74
C LEU A 333 13.76 3.98 -14.75
N TYR A 334 14.92 4.64 -14.69
CA TYR A 334 16.21 3.97 -14.49
C TYR A 334 16.58 3.93 -13.01
N PHE A 335 17.08 2.76 -12.59
CA PHE A 335 17.63 2.54 -11.25
C PHE A 335 18.88 3.39 -11.04
N LEU A 336 18.88 4.20 -9.98
CA LEU A 336 20.03 5.01 -9.60
C LEU A 336 20.86 4.32 -8.52
N SER A 337 20.21 3.86 -7.45
CA SER A 337 20.86 3.23 -6.31
C SER A 337 19.87 2.47 -5.44
N VAL A 338 20.34 1.45 -4.72
CA VAL A 338 19.61 0.85 -3.60
C VAL A 338 19.46 1.88 -2.49
N TYR A 339 18.25 2.07 -1.99
CA TYR A 339 17.93 2.92 -0.85
C TYR A 339 17.99 2.14 0.47
N PHE A 340 17.39 0.94 0.51
CA PHE A 340 17.62 -0.07 1.55
C PHE A 340 17.40 -1.48 1.00
N ASP A 341 17.96 -2.46 1.72
CA ASP A 341 17.78 -3.89 1.51
C ASP A 341 17.45 -4.53 2.86
N LEU A 342 16.24 -5.04 2.99
CA LEU A 342 15.79 -5.84 4.11
C LEU A 342 15.77 -7.29 3.65
N SER A 343 16.76 -8.04 4.13
CA SER A 343 16.93 -9.47 3.87
C SER A 343 17.21 -10.19 5.19
N TYR A 344 16.16 -10.26 6.02
CA TYR A 344 16.12 -11.06 7.23
C TYR A 344 16.00 -12.55 6.86
N LEU A 345 16.13 -13.44 7.85
CA LEU A 345 15.84 -14.85 7.60
C LEU A 345 14.32 -14.99 7.35
N TYR A 346 13.92 -15.72 6.31
CA TYR A 346 12.52 -15.99 5.90
C TYR A 346 11.83 -14.83 5.19
N GLU A 347 10.50 -14.75 5.20
CA GLU A 347 9.75 -13.72 4.47
C GLU A 347 9.78 -12.38 5.20
N ASP A 348 10.18 -11.33 4.49
CA ASP A 348 10.03 -9.92 4.79
C ASP A 348 9.07 -9.29 3.77
N VAL A 349 7.97 -8.77 4.28
CA VAL A 349 6.86 -8.30 3.48
C VAL A 349 6.58 -6.85 3.85
N ILE A 350 6.46 -6.01 2.83
CA ILE A 350 6.02 -4.63 2.94
C ILE A 350 4.67 -4.53 2.22
N ASN A 351 3.66 -4.01 2.92
CA ASN A 351 2.28 -3.92 2.45
C ASN A 351 1.77 -2.48 2.29
N ASP A 352 2.41 -1.52 2.96
CA ASP A 352 2.13 -0.10 2.75
C ASP A 352 3.32 0.75 3.19
N VAL A 353 3.46 1.90 2.52
CA VAL A 353 4.58 2.80 2.69
C VAL A 353 4.16 4.25 2.50
N ILE A 354 4.50 5.08 3.48
CA ILE A 354 4.13 6.48 3.50
C ILE A 354 5.33 7.39 3.65
N SER A 355 5.29 8.54 2.98
CA SER A 355 6.20 9.64 3.27
C SER A 355 5.87 10.28 4.62
N THR A 356 6.90 10.65 5.37
CA THR A 356 6.77 11.30 6.67
C THR A 356 7.02 12.81 6.56
N SER A 357 6.40 13.57 7.46
CA SER A 357 6.49 15.04 7.51
C SER A 357 7.90 15.60 7.68
N ASP A 358 8.83 14.80 8.23
CA ASP A 358 10.26 15.12 8.32
C ASP A 358 11.06 14.71 7.07
N GLY A 359 10.37 14.31 5.99
CA GLY A 359 10.93 13.90 4.70
C GLY A 359 11.54 12.51 4.69
N GLY A 360 11.30 11.72 5.73
CA GLY A 360 11.59 10.29 5.76
C GLY A 360 10.49 9.46 5.09
N ILE A 361 10.58 8.15 5.29
CA ILE A 361 9.62 7.16 4.80
C ILE A 361 9.36 6.17 5.96
N LEU A 362 8.09 5.79 6.15
CA LEU A 362 7.67 4.73 7.06
C LEU A 362 7.15 3.54 6.25
N TYR A 363 7.66 2.36 6.55
CA TYR A 363 7.29 1.07 5.98
C TYR A 363 6.54 0.25 7.02
N VAL A 364 5.47 -0.40 6.61
CA VAL A 364 4.75 -1.37 7.43
C VAL A 364 4.51 -2.67 6.67
N GLY A 365 4.51 -3.78 7.40
CA GLY A 365 4.27 -5.10 6.84
C GLY A 365 4.48 -6.19 7.88
N TYR A 366 5.06 -7.32 7.47
CA TYR A 366 5.36 -8.42 8.39
C TYR A 366 6.65 -9.15 8.03
N ALA A 367 7.23 -9.80 9.04
CA ALA A 367 8.36 -10.71 8.87
C ALA A 367 8.04 -12.08 9.51
N THR A 368 8.53 -13.17 8.93
CA THR A 368 8.39 -14.53 9.49
C THR A 368 9.69 -15.00 10.15
N ASN A 369 9.60 -15.87 11.15
CA ASN A 369 10.75 -16.54 11.75
C ASN A 369 10.34 -17.96 12.20
N PRO A 370 11.10 -19.02 11.86
CA PRO A 370 10.83 -20.41 12.24
C PRO A 370 10.80 -20.63 13.75
N TYR A 371 11.44 -19.74 14.52
CA TYR A 371 11.54 -19.86 15.98
C TYR A 371 10.46 -19.09 16.72
N ASP A 372 9.84 -18.09 16.10
CA ASP A 372 8.89 -17.20 16.79
C ASP A 372 7.42 -17.65 16.63
N GLY A 373 7.12 -18.54 15.69
CA GLY A 373 5.74 -18.95 15.39
C GLY A 373 4.96 -17.83 14.69
N GLY A 374 4.53 -18.07 13.46
CA GLY A 374 3.69 -17.11 12.73
C GLY A 374 4.42 -15.89 12.15
N GLU A 375 3.62 -14.91 11.76
CA GLU A 375 4.04 -13.64 11.15
C GLU A 375 4.10 -12.54 12.20
N ASN A 376 5.05 -11.63 12.06
CA ASN A 376 5.28 -10.60 13.07
C ASN A 376 5.23 -9.23 12.40
N VAL A 377 4.48 -8.30 12.99
CA VAL A 377 4.39 -6.92 12.47
C VAL A 377 5.78 -6.30 12.39
N LEU A 378 6.09 -5.83 11.19
CA LEU A 378 7.31 -5.11 10.83
C LEU A 378 6.97 -3.63 10.65
N ILE A 379 7.67 -2.76 11.37
CA ILE A 379 7.58 -1.31 11.20
C ILE A 379 8.99 -0.73 11.12
N MET A 380 9.28 -0.04 10.03
CA MET A 380 10.57 0.60 9.81
C MET A 380 10.39 2.05 9.39
N LYS A 381 11.11 2.97 10.02
CA LYS A 381 11.21 4.35 9.56
C LYS A 381 12.62 4.63 9.08
N ILE A 382 12.76 5.17 7.88
CA ILE A 382 14.02 5.65 7.31
C ILE A 382 13.95 7.16 7.18
N ALA A 383 14.85 7.87 7.86
CA ALA A 383 14.88 9.32 7.79
C ALA A 383 15.46 9.87 6.47
N LYS A 384 15.12 11.12 6.17
CA LYS A 384 15.54 11.85 4.96
C LYS A 384 17.05 11.86 4.77
N GLY A 385 17.55 11.44 3.61
CA GLY A 385 18.99 11.55 3.28
C GLY A 385 19.91 10.59 4.04
N ASN A 386 19.39 9.81 4.98
CA ASN A 386 20.13 8.72 5.59
C ASN A 386 20.25 7.56 4.60
N ASN A 387 21.49 7.19 4.29
CA ASN A 387 21.82 5.82 3.92
C ASN A 387 21.76 5.02 5.22
N PHE A 388 20.56 4.73 5.74
CA PHE A 388 20.45 3.76 6.82
C PHE A 388 21.18 2.50 6.34
N GLN A 389 22.07 1.95 7.17
CA GLN A 389 23.06 0.95 6.76
C GLN A 389 22.44 -0.01 5.73
N SER A 390 23.08 -0.09 4.56
CA SER A 390 22.60 -0.71 3.32
C SER A 390 22.33 -2.22 3.43
N TYR A 391 22.31 -2.76 4.65
CA TYR A 391 22.17 -4.15 5.00
C TYR A 391 21.63 -4.21 6.44
N ILE A 392 20.31 -4.32 6.61
CA ILE A 392 19.75 -4.84 7.86
C ILE A 392 19.80 -6.35 7.70
N SER A 393 20.98 -6.95 7.90
CA SER A 393 21.11 -8.40 7.85
C SER A 393 21.83 -8.95 9.08
N ARG A 394 21.26 -10.07 9.53
CA ARG A 394 21.86 -11.15 10.33
C ARG A 394 22.26 -10.92 11.78
N ASN A 395 22.15 -9.75 12.39
CA ASN A 395 22.50 -9.60 13.83
C ASN A 395 21.63 -8.60 14.62
N LEU A 396 20.29 -8.73 14.55
CA LEU A 396 19.39 -8.19 15.58
C LEU A 396 18.42 -9.26 16.05
#